data_AF-A0A9N9P3I3-F1
#
_entry.id   AF-A0A9N9P3I3-F1
#
_cell.length_a   1.000
_cell.length_b   1.000
_cell.length_c   1.000
_cell.angle_alpha   90.00
_cell.angle_beta   90.00
_cell.angle_gamma   90.00
#
_symmetry.space_group_name_H-M   'P 1'
#
loop_
_entity.id
_entity.type
_entity.pdbx_description
1 polymer ?
#
loop_
_entity_poly.entity_id
_entity_poly.type
_entity_poly.pdbx_seq_one_letter_code
_entity_poly.pdbx_strand_id
1 'polypeptide(L)'
;MSSYPRVTRNITVERCEKFLSRDFFSDVNLYSQLYKKRTGSEEHIKLSVYNVPDLKRITFEEAVKAKYKPAKCGDTFGPSWSTHWFHITVCVPDDWNNEEVQFLWDSSSEGMIWTIDGTPLQGLTGDGNDRRADYVLTRNSNGGDQFEFYLEMACNGN
;
A
#
# COMPACT_ATOMS: atom_id res chain seq x y z
N MET A 1 44.23 28.12 15.32
CA MET A 1 43.58 26.81 15.50
C MET A 1 42.07 27.04 15.45
N SER A 2 41.38 26.41 14.50
CA SER A 2 39.92 26.58 14.37
C SER A 2 39.23 25.96 15.59
N SER A 3 38.48 26.76 16.36
CA SER A 3 37.87 26.40 17.65
C SER A 3 36.55 25.63 17.56
N TYR A 4 36.21 25.11 16.37
CA TYR A 4 34.96 24.38 16.18
C TYR A 4 35.12 22.90 16.56
N PRO A 5 34.22 22.35 17.38
CA PRO A 5 34.22 20.93 17.68
C PRO A 5 34.05 20.13 16.38
N ARG A 6 34.89 19.10 16.20
CA ARG A 6 34.79 18.21 15.03
C ARG A 6 33.47 17.45 15.09
N VAL A 7 32.65 17.63 14.06
CA VAL A 7 31.43 16.85 13.87
C VAL A 7 31.82 15.44 13.41
N THR A 8 31.57 14.44 14.24
CA THR A 8 31.84 13.04 13.90
C THR A 8 30.82 12.56 12.86
N ARG A 9 31.29 12.09 11.71
CA ARG A 9 30.45 11.62 10.60
C ARG A 9 29.42 10.58 11.06
N ASN A 10 29.85 9.56 11.81
CA ASN A 10 28.97 8.48 12.26
C ASN A 10 27.80 9.00 13.10
N ILE A 11 28.08 9.92 14.05
CA ILE A 11 27.03 10.54 14.88
C ILE A 11 26.04 11.33 14.01
N THR A 12 26.53 12.00 12.98
CA THR A 12 25.67 12.79 12.08
C THR A 12 24.76 11.90 11.25
N VAL A 13 25.31 10.81 10.68
CA VAL A 13 24.53 9.83 9.90
C VAL A 13 23.47 9.17 10.77
N GLU A 14 23.83 8.71 11.97
CA GLU A 14 22.90 8.06 12.90
C GLU A 14 21.74 8.99 13.30
N ARG A 15 22.00 10.29 13.47
CA ARG A 15 20.94 11.27 13.73
C ARG A 15 19.96 11.42 12.56
N CYS A 16 20.46 11.40 11.32
CA CYS A 16 19.61 11.43 10.14
C CYS A 16 18.77 10.14 10.03
N GLU A 17 19.36 8.97 10.28
CA GLU A 17 18.64 7.69 10.29
C GLU A 17 17.50 7.70 11.32
N LYS A 18 17.78 8.17 12.55
CA LYS A 18 16.77 8.30 13.61
C LYS A 18 15.68 9.32 13.26
N PHE A 19 16.01 10.39 12.54
CA PHE A 19 15.03 11.39 12.08
C PHE A 19 14.06 10.85 11.02
N LEU A 20 14.47 9.80 10.29
CA LEU A 20 13.65 9.11 9.28
C LEU A 20 13.04 7.79 9.77
N SER A 21 13.36 7.37 10.99
CA SER A 21 12.99 6.06 11.52
C SER A 21 11.48 5.93 11.75
N ARG A 22 10.95 4.71 11.65
CA ARG A 22 9.58 4.39 12.11
C ARG A 22 9.50 4.18 13.62
N ASP A 23 10.63 3.81 14.24
CA ASP A 23 10.68 3.32 15.61
C ASP A 23 11.26 4.35 16.60
N PHE A 24 12.25 5.13 16.16
CA PHE A 24 12.94 6.11 17.02
C PHE A 24 12.34 7.50 16.92
N PHE A 25 12.06 8.12 18.07
CA PHE A 25 11.48 9.48 18.15
C PHE A 25 10.19 9.62 17.33
N SER A 26 9.38 8.57 17.28
CA SER A 26 8.15 8.49 16.49
C SER A 26 7.04 9.46 16.96
N ASP A 27 7.31 10.22 18.01
CA ASP A 27 6.50 11.35 18.50
C ASP A 27 6.84 12.68 17.79
N VAL A 28 8.05 12.84 17.25
CA VAL A 28 8.54 14.14 16.73
C VAL A 28 9.35 14.06 15.43
N ASN A 29 9.72 12.87 14.96
CA ASN A 29 10.58 12.72 13.78
C ASN A 29 9.84 13.02 12.46
N LEU A 30 10.58 13.12 11.35
CA LEU A 30 9.96 13.46 10.06
C LEU A 30 8.89 12.46 9.63
N TYR A 31 9.14 11.17 9.85
CA TYR A 31 8.21 10.10 9.47
C TYR A 31 6.84 10.29 10.14
N SER A 32 6.83 10.58 11.44
CA SER A 32 5.61 10.81 12.22
C SER A 32 4.83 12.05 11.78
N GLN A 33 5.52 13.08 11.30
CA GLN A 33 4.90 14.31 10.78
C GLN A 33 4.31 14.11 9.38
N LEU A 34 4.92 13.24 8.57
CA LEU A 34 4.41 12.88 7.25
C LEU A 34 3.22 11.91 7.33
N TYR A 35 3.30 10.90 8.20
CA TYR A 35 2.29 9.86 8.34
C TYR A 35 1.60 9.94 9.70
N LYS A 36 0.66 10.89 9.81
CA LYS A 36 -0.03 11.20 11.06
C LYS A 36 -0.95 10.08 11.55
N LYS A 37 -1.59 9.37 10.62
CA LYS A 37 -2.63 8.37 10.89
C LYS A 37 -2.47 7.17 9.94
N ARG A 38 -2.84 5.98 10.42
CA ARG A 38 -2.84 4.74 9.63
C ARG A 38 -3.85 3.77 10.20
N THR A 39 -4.56 3.04 9.33
CA THR A 39 -5.41 1.92 9.73
C THR A 39 -5.27 0.79 8.73
N GLY A 40 -5.40 -0.44 9.22
CA GLY A 40 -5.53 -1.67 8.42
C GLY A 40 -6.73 -2.50 8.84
N SER A 41 -7.67 -1.90 9.58
CA SER A 41 -8.84 -2.58 10.12
C SER A 41 -9.80 -3.02 9.00
N GLU A 42 -10.36 -4.21 9.14
CA GLU A 42 -11.40 -4.74 8.24
C GLU A 42 -12.69 -3.91 8.24
N GLU A 43 -12.89 -3.06 9.26
CA GLU A 43 -13.97 -2.08 9.30
C GLU A 43 -13.86 -1.05 8.16
N HIS A 44 -12.63 -0.60 7.89
CA HIS A 44 -12.35 0.45 6.90
C HIS A 44 -11.87 -0.11 5.57
N ILE A 45 -11.29 -1.30 5.54
CA ILE A 45 -10.72 -1.90 4.33
C ILE A 45 -11.22 -3.33 4.21
N LYS A 46 -12.13 -3.58 3.26
CA LYS A 46 -12.61 -4.94 2.99
C LYS A 46 -11.95 -5.46 1.72
N LEU A 47 -11.36 -6.64 1.84
CA LEU A 47 -10.72 -7.34 0.75
C LEU A 47 -11.51 -8.60 0.42
N SER A 48 -11.72 -8.82 -0.86
CA SER A 48 -12.14 -10.12 -1.35
C SER A 48 -11.25 -10.49 -2.52
N VAL A 49 -11.00 -11.79 -2.71
CA VAL A 49 -10.05 -12.31 -3.68
C VAL A 49 -10.69 -13.35 -4.58
N TYR A 50 -10.30 -13.33 -5.84
CA TYR A 50 -10.48 -14.40 -6.79
C TYR A 50 -9.11 -14.93 -7.23
N ASN A 51 -8.88 -16.22 -7.01
CA ASN A 51 -7.65 -16.89 -7.39
C ASN A 51 -7.81 -17.43 -8.82
N VAL A 52 -6.99 -16.96 -9.76
CA VAL A 52 -7.06 -17.42 -11.15
C VAL A 52 -6.48 -18.83 -11.25
N PRO A 53 -7.24 -19.83 -11.76
CA PRO A 53 -6.76 -21.20 -11.87
C PRO A 53 -5.72 -21.35 -13.01
N ASP A 54 -4.98 -22.46 -12.98
CA ASP A 54 -4.10 -22.91 -14.06
C ASP A 54 -2.98 -21.93 -14.47
N LEU A 55 -2.57 -21.00 -13.59
CA LEU A 55 -1.56 -19.96 -13.89
C LEU A 55 -1.92 -19.09 -15.10
N LYS A 56 -3.22 -19.00 -15.42
CA LYS A 56 -3.70 -18.14 -16.50
C LYS A 56 -3.63 -16.68 -16.10
N ARG A 57 -3.54 -15.82 -17.11
CA ARG A 57 -3.85 -14.40 -17.00
C ARG A 57 -5.18 -14.20 -17.70
N ILE A 58 -6.13 -13.62 -16.97
CA ILE A 58 -7.47 -13.34 -17.46
C ILE A 58 -7.64 -11.85 -17.67
N THR A 59 -8.59 -11.49 -18.52
CA THR A 59 -8.98 -10.10 -18.75
C THR A 59 -9.72 -9.52 -17.56
N PHE A 60 -9.82 -8.19 -17.49
CA PHE A 60 -10.62 -7.51 -16.48
C PHE A 60 -12.08 -7.96 -16.53
N GLU A 61 -12.66 -8.10 -17.74
CA GLU A 61 -14.06 -8.50 -17.95
C GLU A 61 -14.38 -9.91 -17.45
N GLU A 62 -13.38 -10.80 -17.46
CA GLU A 62 -13.49 -12.13 -16.87
C GLU A 62 -13.34 -12.06 -15.35
N ALA A 63 -12.38 -11.26 -14.86
CA ALA A 63 -12.10 -11.11 -13.44
C ALA A 63 -13.29 -10.55 -12.66
N VAL A 64 -13.99 -9.53 -13.17
CA VAL A 64 -15.14 -8.92 -12.47
C VAL A 64 -16.37 -9.83 -12.40
N LYS A 65 -16.48 -10.83 -13.28
CA LYS A 65 -17.57 -11.82 -13.27
C LYS A 65 -17.30 -13.00 -12.36
N ALA A 66 -16.09 -13.10 -11.82
CA ALA A 66 -15.69 -14.20 -10.98
C ALA A 66 -16.39 -14.18 -9.61
N LYS A 67 -16.31 -15.31 -8.89
CA LYS A 67 -16.82 -15.41 -7.52
C LYS A 67 -15.70 -15.12 -6.54
N TYR A 68 -15.74 -13.93 -5.95
CA TYR A 68 -14.77 -13.49 -4.94
C TYR A 68 -15.13 -14.09 -3.58
N LYS A 69 -14.10 -14.42 -2.80
CA LYS A 69 -14.20 -14.86 -1.41
C LYS A 69 -13.50 -13.86 -0.49
N PRO A 70 -13.88 -13.72 0.79
CA PRO A 70 -13.19 -12.84 1.71
C PRO A 70 -11.68 -13.14 1.79
N ALA A 71 -10.87 -12.07 1.92
CA ALA A 71 -9.44 -12.12 2.13
C ALA A 71 -9.04 -11.13 3.22
N LYS A 72 -7.84 -11.29 3.79
CA LYS A 72 -7.31 -10.38 4.81
C LYS A 72 -5.81 -10.20 4.70
N CYS A 73 -5.31 -9.13 5.32
CA CYS A 73 -3.87 -8.92 5.48
C CYS A 73 -3.24 -10.11 6.23
N GLY A 74 -2.15 -10.63 5.68
CA GLY A 74 -1.44 -11.80 6.20
C GLY A 74 -1.83 -13.12 5.55
N ASP A 75 -2.85 -13.16 4.69
CA ASP A 75 -3.11 -14.33 3.85
C ASP A 75 -1.94 -14.57 2.87
N THR A 76 -1.65 -15.84 2.60
CA THR A 76 -0.57 -16.25 1.70
C THR A 76 -1.13 -16.67 0.34
N PHE A 77 -0.48 -16.22 -0.73
CA PHE A 77 -0.88 -16.46 -2.11
C PHE A 77 0.26 -17.09 -2.92
N GLY A 78 -0.10 -17.86 -3.94
CA GLY A 78 0.84 -18.61 -4.76
C GLY A 78 0.14 -19.68 -5.60
N PRO A 79 0.90 -20.51 -6.34
CA PRO A 79 2.37 -20.56 -6.40
C PRO A 79 2.97 -19.40 -7.23
N SER A 80 4.28 -19.32 -7.37
CA SER A 80 4.92 -18.32 -8.24
C SER A 80 4.26 -18.27 -9.62
N TRP A 81 4.15 -17.07 -10.17
CA TRP A 81 3.46 -16.74 -11.43
C TRP A 81 1.94 -16.88 -11.42
N SER A 82 1.32 -17.23 -10.29
CA SER A 82 -0.13 -17.14 -10.14
C SER A 82 -0.60 -15.69 -10.20
N THR A 83 -1.84 -15.50 -10.67
CA THR A 83 -2.51 -14.20 -10.68
C THR A 83 -3.70 -14.25 -9.73
N HIS A 84 -3.86 -13.23 -8.91
CA HIS A 84 -4.94 -13.08 -7.95
C HIS A 84 -5.58 -11.72 -8.13
N TRP A 85 -6.89 -11.72 -8.34
CA TRP A 85 -7.66 -10.49 -8.42
C TRP A 85 -8.27 -10.18 -7.07
N PHE A 86 -8.08 -8.95 -6.61
CA PHE A 86 -8.72 -8.45 -5.40
C PHE A 86 -9.78 -7.43 -5.78
N HIS A 87 -10.93 -7.54 -5.12
CA HIS A 87 -11.95 -6.49 -5.10
C HIS A 87 -11.88 -5.82 -3.74
N ILE A 88 -11.67 -4.50 -3.77
CA ILE A 88 -11.27 -3.72 -2.61
C ILE A 88 -12.28 -2.61 -2.41
N THR A 89 -12.81 -2.52 -1.20
CA THR A 89 -13.64 -1.38 -0.77
C THR A 89 -13.00 -0.72 0.43
N VAL A 90 -12.89 0.60 0.39
CA VAL A 90 -12.28 1.42 1.43
C VAL A 90 -13.30 2.45 1.91
N CYS A 91 -13.42 2.61 3.21
CA CYS A 91 -14.16 3.68 3.88
C CYS A 91 -13.18 4.50 4.72
N VAL A 92 -13.01 5.78 4.40
CA VAL A 92 -12.11 6.67 5.13
C VAL A 92 -12.65 6.89 6.55
N PRO A 93 -11.83 6.73 7.61
CA PRO A 93 -12.28 7.00 8.97
C PRO A 93 -12.82 8.43 9.15
N ASP A 94 -13.86 8.57 9.97
CA ASP A 94 -14.60 9.84 10.13
C ASP A 94 -13.71 11.01 10.59
N ASP A 95 -12.62 10.73 11.30
CA ASP A 95 -11.70 11.71 11.84
C ASP A 95 -10.58 12.11 10.85
N TRP A 96 -10.57 11.58 9.62
CA TRP A 96 -9.54 11.87 8.58
C TRP A 96 -9.97 13.00 7.63
N ASN A 97 -10.64 14.04 8.14
CA ASN A 97 -11.05 15.17 7.31
C ASN A 97 -9.85 16.04 6.89
N ASN A 98 -9.86 16.52 5.65
CA ASN A 98 -8.88 17.44 5.05
C ASN A 98 -7.44 16.90 4.98
N GLU A 99 -7.28 15.58 4.84
CA GLU A 99 -5.97 14.94 4.70
C GLU A 99 -5.83 14.30 3.31
N GLU A 100 -4.60 14.05 2.87
CA GLU A 100 -4.35 13.16 1.74
C GLU A 100 -4.42 11.71 2.25
N VAL A 101 -5.16 10.87 1.53
CA VAL A 101 -5.36 9.47 1.89
C VAL A 101 -4.77 8.58 0.81
N GLN A 102 -3.92 7.64 1.25
CA GLN A 102 -3.25 6.68 0.38
C GLN A 102 -3.63 5.26 0.78
N PHE A 103 -3.95 4.44 -0.21
CA PHE A 103 -4.05 3.00 -0.07
C PHE A 103 -2.65 2.39 -0.17
N LEU A 104 -2.27 1.56 0.80
CA LEU A 104 -0.97 0.89 0.82
C LEU A 104 -1.15 -0.60 0.58
N TRP A 105 -0.55 -1.10 -0.48
CA TRP A 105 -0.51 -2.52 -0.84
C TRP A 105 0.93 -2.99 -0.96
N ASP A 106 1.31 -3.95 -0.11
CA ASP A 106 2.64 -4.54 -0.13
C ASP A 106 2.53 -6.06 0.01
N SER A 107 2.50 -6.75 -1.13
CA SER A 107 2.46 -8.20 -1.23
C SER A 107 3.83 -8.81 -1.53
N SER A 108 4.91 -8.01 -1.49
CA SER A 108 6.24 -8.39 -1.99
C SER A 108 6.19 -8.91 -3.43
N SER A 109 5.29 -8.37 -4.26
CA SER A 109 5.05 -8.81 -5.65
C SER A 109 4.62 -7.64 -6.53
N GLU A 110 4.38 -7.88 -7.81
CA GLU A 110 3.77 -6.87 -8.69
C GLU A 110 2.24 -6.82 -8.50
N GLY A 111 1.68 -5.62 -8.70
CA GLY A 111 0.25 -5.38 -8.72
C GLY A 111 -0.16 -4.30 -9.72
N MET A 112 -1.43 -4.28 -10.13
CA MET A 112 -2.02 -3.23 -10.95
C MET A 112 -3.36 -2.81 -10.36
N ILE A 113 -3.56 -1.53 -10.12
CA ILE A 113 -4.85 -0.95 -9.74
C ILE A 113 -5.69 -0.73 -10.99
N TRP A 114 -6.95 -1.14 -10.91
CA TRP A 114 -7.96 -0.98 -11.94
C TRP A 114 -9.18 -0.29 -11.33
N THR A 115 -9.77 0.66 -12.06
CA THR A 115 -11.11 1.17 -11.72
C THR A 115 -12.17 0.08 -11.85
N ILE A 116 -13.36 0.33 -11.31
CA ILE A 116 -14.53 -0.58 -11.44
C ILE A 116 -15.01 -0.77 -12.88
N ASP A 117 -14.66 0.15 -13.80
CA ASP A 117 -15.00 0.09 -15.22
C ASP A 117 -13.87 -0.47 -16.11
N GLY A 118 -12.75 -0.90 -15.51
CA GLY A 118 -11.68 -1.61 -16.22
C GLY A 118 -10.57 -0.74 -16.80
N THR A 119 -10.47 0.51 -16.36
CA THR A 119 -9.34 1.39 -16.70
C THR A 119 -8.15 1.09 -15.77
N PRO A 120 -6.97 0.71 -16.31
CA PRO A 120 -5.77 0.55 -15.49
C PRO A 120 -5.26 1.93 -15.03
N LEU A 121 -4.94 2.03 -13.74
CA LEU A 121 -4.53 3.29 -13.11
C LEU A 121 -3.06 3.31 -12.73
N GLN A 122 -2.61 2.29 -11.98
CA GLN A 122 -1.29 2.33 -11.36
C GLN A 122 -0.69 0.94 -11.14
N GLY A 123 0.51 0.72 -11.69
CA GLY A 123 1.35 -0.41 -11.32
C GLY A 123 1.99 -0.23 -9.93
N LEU A 124 2.03 -1.31 -9.18
CA LEU A 124 2.58 -1.43 -7.83
C LEU A 124 3.70 -2.47 -7.81
N THR A 125 4.69 -2.23 -6.98
CA THR A 125 5.85 -3.11 -6.80
C THR A 125 6.14 -3.22 -5.31
N GLY A 126 5.99 -4.42 -4.77
CA GLY A 126 6.42 -4.76 -3.41
C GLY A 126 7.92 -5.03 -3.35
N ASP A 127 8.52 -4.70 -2.21
CA ASP A 127 9.94 -4.90 -1.90
C ASP A 127 10.97 -4.23 -2.85
N GLY A 128 12.24 -4.21 -2.45
CA GLY A 128 13.37 -3.72 -3.26
C GLY A 128 13.53 -2.19 -3.32
N ASN A 129 14.53 -1.76 -4.11
CA ASN A 129 14.85 -0.33 -4.29
C ASN A 129 13.79 0.42 -5.11
N ASP A 130 13.02 -0.30 -5.93
CA ASP A 130 11.97 0.25 -6.80
C ASP A 130 10.57 0.12 -6.18
N ARG A 131 10.50 -0.12 -4.86
CA ARG A 131 9.26 -0.31 -4.13
C ARG A 131 8.29 0.84 -4.37
N ARG A 132 7.10 0.50 -4.85
CA ARG A 132 5.97 1.41 -5.08
C ARG A 132 4.69 0.74 -4.60
N ALA A 133 4.37 0.97 -3.34
CA ALA A 133 3.27 0.27 -2.64
C ALA A 133 2.07 1.19 -2.37
N ASP A 134 2.22 2.49 -2.56
CA ASP A 134 1.20 3.50 -2.27
C ASP A 134 0.40 3.89 -3.52
N TYR A 135 -0.91 4.10 -3.34
CA TYR A 135 -1.83 4.63 -4.33
C TYR A 135 -2.69 5.73 -3.70
N VAL A 136 -2.66 6.93 -4.27
CA VAL A 136 -3.43 8.08 -3.75
C VAL A 136 -4.91 7.90 -4.06
N LEU A 137 -5.74 7.76 -3.01
CA LEU A 137 -7.21 7.67 -3.13
C LEU A 137 -7.81 9.08 -3.30
N THR A 138 -7.37 10.02 -2.47
CA THR A 138 -7.77 11.43 -2.54
C THR A 138 -6.70 12.32 -1.93
N ARG A 139 -6.56 13.55 -2.43
CA ARG A 139 -5.68 14.57 -1.87
C ARG A 139 -6.35 15.43 -0.78
N ASN A 140 -7.66 15.29 -0.65
CA ASN A 140 -8.46 16.04 0.31
C ASN A 140 -9.70 15.22 0.66
N SER A 141 -9.61 14.44 1.73
CA SER A 141 -10.69 13.55 2.17
C SER A 141 -11.75 14.27 2.99
N ASN A 142 -12.98 13.77 2.88
CA ASN A 142 -13.97 13.88 3.94
C ASN A 142 -14.05 12.54 4.69
N GLY A 143 -14.31 12.60 5.99
CA GLY A 143 -14.61 11.41 6.78
C GLY A 143 -15.80 10.65 6.19
N GLY A 144 -15.67 9.34 6.05
CA GLY A 144 -16.68 8.48 5.44
C GLY A 144 -16.61 8.38 3.91
N ASP A 145 -15.66 9.04 3.24
CA ASP A 145 -15.44 8.87 1.80
C ASP A 145 -15.25 7.38 1.45
N GLN A 146 -15.92 6.92 0.39
CA GLN A 146 -15.88 5.53 -0.05
C GLN A 146 -15.14 5.40 -1.38
N PHE A 147 -14.28 4.38 -1.46
CA PHE A 147 -13.55 4.02 -2.67
C PHE A 147 -13.75 2.55 -2.97
N GLU A 148 -13.86 2.22 -4.25
CA GLU A 148 -14.02 0.86 -4.75
C GLU A 148 -13.16 0.69 -6.01
N PHE A 149 -12.38 -0.38 -6.05
CA PHE A 149 -11.48 -0.68 -7.17
C PHE A 149 -11.08 -2.16 -7.16
N TYR A 150 -10.43 -2.57 -8.25
CA TYR A 150 -9.82 -3.88 -8.37
C TYR A 150 -8.30 -3.78 -8.32
N LEU A 151 -7.65 -4.83 -7.85
CA LEU A 151 -6.20 -4.98 -7.87
C LEU A 151 -5.86 -6.35 -8.46
N GLU A 152 -5.13 -6.34 -9.57
CA GLU A 152 -4.55 -7.55 -10.16
C GLU A 152 -3.17 -7.75 -9.56
N MET A 153 -2.97 -8.81 -8.77
CA MET A 153 -1.69 -9.17 -8.17
C MET A 153 -1.07 -10.33 -8.92
N ALA A 154 0.19 -10.21 -9.31
CA ALA A 154 0.98 -11.28 -9.89
C ALA A 154 2.05 -11.76 -8.90
N CYS A 155 2.11 -13.06 -8.63
CA CYS A 155 3.08 -13.67 -7.71
C CYS A 155 4.46 -13.85 -8.38
N ASN A 156 5.08 -12.76 -8.81
CA ASN A 156 6.39 -12.74 -9.49
C ASN A 156 7.43 -11.86 -8.79
N GLY A 157 7.17 -11.48 -7.54
CA GLY A 157 8.16 -10.79 -6.73
C GLY A 157 9.36 -11.68 -6.38
N ASN A 158 10.47 -11.02 -6.04
CA ASN A 158 11.76 -11.65 -5.74
C ASN A 158 11.84 -12.18 -4.31
#